data_AF-A0A966X330-F1
#
_entry.id   AF-A0A966X330-F1
#
_cell.length_a   1.000
_cell.length_b   1.000
_cell.length_c   1.000
_cell.angle_alpha   90.00
_cell.angle_beta   90.00
_cell.angle_gamma   90.00
#
_symmetry.space_group_name_H-M   'P 1'
#
loop_
_entity.id
_entity.type
_entity.pdbx_description
1 polymer ?
#
loop_
_entity_poly.entity_id
_entity_poly.type
_entity_poly.pdbx_seq_one_letter_code
_entity_poly.pdbx_strand_id
1 'polypeptide(L)'
;MILLQGESRFEMMFILRARKEGDPWSGQMALPGGHREPQDLTLAETAARETWEETGLDLAQHGEFLGGLSGVRANPRSGIDLMVVPQVFELQVRPSQLAPNHEV
;
A
#
# COMPACT_ATOMS: atom_id res chain seq x y z
N MET A 1 0.78 0.97 4.48
CA MET A 1 2.12 0.91 5.11
C MET A 1 2.22 -0.41 5.84
N ILE A 2 3.22 -1.20 5.50
CA ILE A 2 3.39 -2.54 6.03
C ILE A 2 4.73 -2.58 6.74
N LEU A 3 4.68 -2.87 8.04
CA LEU A 3 5.83 -2.98 8.91
C LEU A 3 6.13 -4.45 9.17
N LEU A 4 7.39 -4.79 9.28
CA LEU A 4 7.85 -6.09 9.77
C LEU A 4 8.77 -5.83 10.96
N GLN A 5 8.42 -6.39 12.12
CA GLN A 5 9.26 -6.30 13.30
C GLN A 5 10.41 -7.33 13.19
N GLY A 6 11.64 -6.83 13.09
CA GLY A 6 12.85 -7.62 13.30
C GLY A 6 13.32 -7.54 14.76
N GLU A 7 14.33 -8.33 15.13
CA GLU A 7 14.83 -8.41 16.51
C GLU A 7 15.21 -7.06 17.14
N SER A 8 15.68 -6.10 16.34
CA SER A 8 16.16 -4.80 16.83
C SER A 8 15.77 -3.60 15.94
N ARG A 9 14.93 -3.82 14.92
CA ARG A 9 14.55 -2.77 13.95
C ARG A 9 13.20 -3.09 13.33
N PHE A 10 12.52 -2.06 12.85
CA PHE A 10 11.40 -2.21 11.94
C PHE A 10 11.89 -2.14 10.49
N GLU A 11 11.31 -2.98 9.65
CA GLU A 11 11.43 -2.91 8.20
C GLU A 11 10.11 -2.44 7.61
N MET A 12 10.16 -1.71 6.50
CA MET A 12 8.97 -1.25 5.79
C MET A 12 9.00 -1.74 4.35
N MET A 13 7.85 -2.20 3.88
CA MET A 13 7.67 -2.62 2.49
C MET A 13 7.36 -1.43 1.58
N PHE A 14 8.03 -1.40 0.43
CA PHE A 14 7.75 -0.49 -0.69
C PHE A 14 7.55 -1.30 -1.97
N ILE A 15 6.83 -0.70 -2.91
CA ILE A 15 6.70 -1.17 -4.30
C ILE A 15 7.44 -0.22 -5.24
N LEU A 16 7.88 -0.74 -6.39
CA LEU A 16 8.42 0.07 -7.47
C LEU A 16 7.40 0.08 -8.61
N ARG A 17 6.72 1.20 -8.82
CA ARG A 17 5.67 1.29 -9.84
C ARG A 17 6.24 1.02 -11.24
N ALA A 18 5.53 0.21 -12.03
CA ALA A 18 5.90 -0.12 -13.40
C ALA A 18 5.97 1.14 -14.29
N ARG A 19 6.72 1.03 -15.40
CA ARG A 19 6.86 2.12 -16.38
C ARG A 19 5.65 2.18 -17.31
N LYS A 20 4.90 3.28 -17.31
CA LYS A 20 3.70 3.51 -18.10
C LYS A 20 3.71 4.92 -18.69
N GLU A 21 3.56 5.00 -20.01
CA GLU A 21 3.50 6.28 -20.72
C GLU A 21 2.29 7.10 -20.26
N GLY A 22 2.50 8.38 -19.96
CA GLY A 22 1.45 9.28 -19.49
C GLY A 22 1.15 9.25 -17.98
N ASP A 23 1.74 8.34 -17.20
CA ASP A 23 1.64 8.33 -15.74
C ASP A 23 2.78 9.17 -15.10
N PRO A 24 2.47 10.30 -14.42
CA PRO A 24 3.49 11.16 -13.82
C PRO A 24 4.23 10.52 -12.63
N TRP A 25 3.70 9.43 -12.05
CA TRP A 25 4.30 8.71 -10.92
C TRP A 25 4.97 7.40 -11.33
N SER A 26 5.11 7.18 -12.62
CA SER A 26 5.67 5.96 -13.16
C SER A 26 7.15 5.77 -12.80
N GLY A 27 7.54 4.55 -12.40
CA GLY A 27 8.91 4.25 -11.98
C GLY A 27 9.30 4.78 -10.59
N GLN A 28 8.36 5.31 -9.81
CA GLN A 28 8.61 5.80 -8.45
C GLN A 28 8.43 4.69 -7.41
N MET A 29 9.18 4.79 -6.30
CA MET A 29 8.88 4.01 -5.11
C MET A 29 7.60 4.54 -4.45
N ALA A 30 6.74 3.62 -4.02
CA ALA A 30 5.49 3.93 -3.34
C ALA A 30 5.22 2.94 -2.21
N LEU A 31 4.28 3.28 -1.33
CA LEU A 31 3.62 2.29 -0.49
C LEU A 31 2.62 1.51 -1.35
N PRO A 32 2.40 0.20 -1.09
CA PRO A 32 1.29 -0.50 -1.70
C PRO A 32 -0.03 0.17 -1.35
N GLY A 33 -0.96 0.20 -2.29
CA GLY A 33 -2.26 0.84 -2.14
C GLY A 33 -2.78 1.48 -3.41
N GLY A 34 -4.07 1.84 -3.38
CA GLY A 34 -4.76 2.41 -4.53
C GLY A 34 -6.01 3.17 -4.14
N HIS A 35 -6.96 3.23 -5.07
CA HIS A 35 -8.20 3.97 -4.87
C HIS A 35 -9.19 3.15 -4.05
N ARG A 36 -9.96 3.83 -3.19
CA ARG A 36 -11.09 3.20 -2.51
C ARG A 36 -12.16 2.83 -3.54
N GLU A 37 -12.62 1.59 -3.48
CA GLU A 37 -13.73 1.11 -4.30
C GLU A 37 -15.04 1.07 -3.51
N PRO A 38 -16.22 1.08 -4.18
CA PRO A 38 -17.52 1.11 -3.50
C PRO A 38 -17.77 -0.06 -2.54
N GLN A 39 -17.16 -1.22 -2.79
CA GLN A 39 -17.27 -2.39 -1.93
C GLN A 39 -16.39 -2.33 -0.67
N ASP A 40 -15.41 -1.42 -0.60
CA ASP A 40 -14.55 -1.29 0.57
C ASP A 40 -15.30 -0.55 1.70
N LEU A 41 -15.60 -1.27 2.79
CA LEU A 41 -16.31 -0.72 3.96
C LEU A 41 -15.40 0.21 4.76
N THR A 42 -14.09 -0.03 4.74
CA THR A 42 -13.08 0.78 5.43
C THR A 42 -11.87 1.07 4.56
N LEU A 43 -11.10 2.11 4.91
CA LEU A 43 -9.82 2.38 4.22
C LEU A 43 -8.77 1.29 4.48
N ALA A 44 -8.87 0.60 5.62
CA ALA A 44 -8.02 -0.55 5.93
C ALA A 44 -8.28 -1.71 4.96
N GLU A 45 -9.55 -1.96 4.62
CA GLU A 45 -9.92 -2.95 3.60
C GLU A 45 -9.42 -2.57 2.21
N THR A 46 -9.53 -1.29 1.82
CA THR A 46 -8.92 -0.79 0.57
C THR A 46 -7.42 -1.09 0.56
N ALA A 47 -6.69 -0.72 1.61
CA ALA A 47 -5.25 -0.96 1.67
C ALA A 47 -4.89 -2.45 1.63
N ALA A 48 -5.69 -3.32 2.28
CA ALA A 48 -5.49 -4.76 2.27
C ALA A 48 -5.74 -5.38 0.88
N ARG A 49 -6.85 -5.00 0.23
CA ARG A 49 -7.19 -5.46 -1.12
C ARG A 49 -6.11 -5.06 -2.13
N GLU A 50 -5.75 -3.79 -2.16
CA GLU A 50 -4.74 -3.26 -3.08
C GLU A 50 -3.37 -3.91 -2.85
N THR A 51 -2.97 -4.10 -1.58
CA THR A 51 -1.72 -4.81 -1.26
C THR A 51 -1.74 -6.23 -1.82
N TRP A 52 -2.86 -6.93 -1.70
CA TRP A 52 -3.00 -8.29 -2.24
C TRP A 52 -2.97 -8.29 -3.77
N GLU A 53 -3.68 -7.38 -4.43
CA GLU A 53 -3.70 -7.26 -5.89
C GLU A 53 -2.33 -6.92 -6.47
N GLU A 54 -1.59 -6.01 -5.83
CA GLU A 54 -0.27 -5.56 -6.27
C GLU A 54 0.81 -6.60 -5.97
N THR A 55 0.78 -7.25 -4.80
CA THR A 55 1.94 -7.98 -4.27
C THR A 55 1.70 -9.44 -3.92
N GLY A 56 0.44 -9.89 -3.96
CA GLY A 56 0.01 -11.21 -3.49
C GLY A 56 0.04 -11.39 -1.97
N LEU A 57 0.40 -10.37 -1.20
CA LEU A 57 0.45 -10.44 0.27
C LEU A 57 -0.96 -10.27 0.86
N ASP A 58 -1.46 -11.34 1.48
CA ASP A 58 -2.74 -11.32 2.19
C ASP A 58 -2.58 -10.71 3.59
N LEU A 59 -2.89 -9.41 3.72
CA LEU A 59 -2.89 -8.71 5.00
C LEU A 59 -4.05 -9.12 5.92
N ALA A 60 -5.15 -9.67 5.40
CA ALA A 60 -6.23 -10.17 6.23
C ALA A 60 -5.81 -11.46 6.95
N GLN A 61 -4.96 -12.27 6.33
CA GLN A 61 -4.43 -13.50 6.92
C GLN A 61 -3.18 -13.27 7.78
N HIS A 62 -2.30 -12.34 7.38
CA HIS A 62 -0.95 -12.23 7.96
C HIS A 62 -0.64 -10.88 8.62
N GLY A 63 -1.52 -9.89 8.46
CA GLY A 63 -1.32 -8.54 8.97
C GLY A 63 -2.17 -8.25 10.20
N GLU A 64 -1.58 -7.59 11.19
CA GLU A 64 -2.30 -6.94 12.28
C GLU A 64 -2.51 -5.46 11.92
N PHE A 65 -3.75 -4.99 11.92
CA PHE A 65 -4.05 -3.59 11.67
C PHE A 65 -3.78 -2.74 12.93
N LEU A 66 -2.85 -1.80 12.82
CA LEU A 66 -2.45 -0.92 13.92
C LEU A 66 -3.19 0.42 13.94
N GLY A 67 -3.81 0.81 12.82
CA GLY A 67 -4.56 2.06 12.70
C GLY A 67 -4.24 2.87 11.44
N GLY A 68 -4.96 3.99 11.29
CA GLY A 68 -4.75 4.96 10.21
C GLY A 68 -3.95 6.17 10.69
N LEU A 69 -3.10 6.70 9.81
CA LEU A 69 -2.43 7.99 10.02
C LEU A 69 -3.26 9.13 9.44
N SER A 70 -2.91 10.37 9.80
CA SER A 70 -3.55 11.56 9.24
C SER A 70 -3.39 11.61 7.72
N GLY A 71 -4.50 11.95 7.04
CA GLY A 71 -4.51 12.09 5.59
C GLY A 71 -3.64 13.26 5.11
N VAL A 72 -2.95 13.04 4.00
CA VAL A 72 -2.17 14.05 3.29
C VAL A 72 -2.89 14.38 2.00
N ARG A 73 -3.18 15.66 1.77
CA ARG A 73 -3.66 16.11 0.46
C ARG A 73 -2.50 16.06 -0.53
N ALA A 74 -2.58 15.12 -1.46
CA ALA A 74 -1.73 15.14 -2.63
C ALA A 74 -2.20 16.28 -3.54
N ASN A 75 -1.27 17.09 -4.02
CA ASN A 75 -1.57 18.22 -4.89
C ASN A 75 -1.15 17.84 -6.33
N PRO A 76 -1.97 17.05 -7.06
CA PRO A 76 -1.64 16.70 -8.43
C PRO A 76 -1.67 17.95 -9.30
N ARG A 77 -0.78 17.99 -10.31
CA ARG A 77 -0.65 19.11 -11.27
C ARG A 77 -1.93 19.40 -12.09
N SER A 78 -3.00 18.62 -11.91
CA SER A 78 -4.23 18.60 -12.70
C SER A 78 -5.49 19.11 -11.98
N GLY A 79 -5.40 19.64 -10.76
CA GLY A 79 -6.55 20.23 -10.06
C GLY A 79 -7.53 19.22 -9.44
N ILE A 80 -7.12 17.96 -9.33
CA ILE A 80 -7.87 16.91 -8.63
C ILE A 80 -7.56 17.02 -7.13
N ASP A 81 -8.59 17.15 -6.28
CA ASP A 81 -8.40 17.06 -4.82
C ASP A 81 -8.23 15.59 -4.44
N LEU A 82 -6.99 15.19 -4.17
CA LEU A 82 -6.63 13.82 -3.83
C LEU A 82 -6.19 13.76 -2.37
N MET A 83 -6.85 12.95 -1.55
CA MET A 83 -6.46 12.70 -0.17
C MET A 83 -5.90 11.28 -0.03
N VAL A 84 -4.66 11.17 0.42
CA VAL A 84 -3.99 9.89 0.68
C VAL A 84 -3.98 9.66 2.19
N VAL A 85 -4.57 8.56 2.65
CA VAL A 85 -4.67 8.23 4.08
C VAL A 85 -3.92 6.92 4.37
N PRO A 86 -2.69 6.97 4.91
CA PRO A 86 -1.92 5.76 5.17
C PRO A 86 -2.59 4.88 6.22
N GLN A 87 -2.78 3.60 5.87
CA GLN A 87 -3.19 2.56 6.81
C GLN A 87 -1.97 1.72 7.21
N VAL A 88 -1.81 1.45 8.50
CA VAL A 88 -0.61 0.78 9.04
C VAL A 88 -0.96 -0.65 9.45
N PHE A 89 -0.21 -1.59 8.91
CA PHE A 89 -0.26 -3.01 9.24
C PHE A 89 1.10 -3.48 9.72
N GLU A 90 1.11 -4.38 10.70
CA GLU A 90 2.30 -5.10 11.13
C GLU A 90 2.22 -6.56 10.71
N LEU A 91 3.28 -7.06 10.09
CA LEU A 91 3.49 -8.46 9.80
C LEU A 91 4.23 -9.09 10.97
N GLN A 92 3.66 -10.17 11.50
CA GLN A 92 4.30 -10.97 12.55
C GLN A 92 5.40 -11.89 11.99
N VAL A 93 5.32 -12.22 10.69
CA VAL A 93 6.26 -13.12 10.01
C VAL A 93 6.58 -12.55 8.63
N ARG A 94 7.85 -12.66 8.22
CA ARG A 94 8.28 -12.30 6.86
C ARG A 94 7.58 -13.22 5.85
N PRO A 95 6.93 -12.69 4.81
CA PRO A 95 6.33 -13.51 3.76
C PRO A 95 7.43 -14.31 3.05
N SER A 96 7.21 -15.61 2.86
CA SER A 96 8.15 -16.49 2.16
C SER A 96 8.18 -16.24 0.65
N GLN A 97 7.09 -15.70 0.09
CA GLN A 97 6.96 -15.34 -1.31
C GLN A 97 6.05 -14.12 -1.47
N LEU A 98 6.37 -13.28 -2.44
CA LEU A 98 5.51 -12.24 -2.97
C LEU A 98 5.25 -12.54 -4.45
N ALA A 99 4.13 -12.06 -4.98
CA ALA A 99 3.75 -12.19 -6.38
C ALA A 99 3.36 -10.79 -6.92
N PRO A 100 4.36 -9.94 -7.27
CA PRO A 100 4.10 -8.65 -7.88
C PRO A 100 3.30 -8.78 -9.18
N ASN A 101 2.31 -7.93 -9.38
CA ASN A 101 1.54 -7.88 -10.62
C ASN A 101 2.26 -7.03 -11.69
N HIS A 102 1.55 -6.65 -12.77
CA HIS A 102 2.15 -5.88 -13.88
C HIS A 102 2.29 -4.37 -13.59
N GLU A 103 1.71 -3.88 -12.50
CA GLU A 103 1.77 -2.49 -12.05
C GLU A 103 2.97 -2.21 -11.12
N VAL A 104 3.62 -3.25 -10.60
CA VAL A 104 4.73 -3.19 -9.61
C VAL A 104 5.89 -4.13 -9.91
#